data_AF-A0A2H0TIM0-F1
#
_entry.id   AF-A0A2H0TIM0-F1
#
_cell.length_a   1.000
_cell.length_b   1.000
_cell.length_c   1.000
_cell.angle_alpha   90.00
_cell.angle_beta   90.00
_cell.angle_gamma   90.00
#
_symmetry.space_group_name_H-M   'P 1'
#
loop_
_entity.id
_entity.type
_entity.pdbx_description
1 polymer ?
#
loop_
_entity_poly.entity_id
_entity_poly.type
_entity_poly.pdbx_seq_one_letter_code
_entity_poly.pdbx_strand_id
1 'polypeptide(L)'
;MRKLTAHELLISHLFTIFKKDFQKENLTNKQKWALAEISAFAICGLEKKMLKFWPWIAEEEKYPLTHNYPELYKLQKKLRPEYEKKKNFKEFLKESIKIIKRNKKILPK
;
A
#
# COMPACT_ATOMS: atom_id res chain seq x y z
N MET A 1 12.35 -14.27 -0.91
CA MET A 1 11.31 -15.06 -0.20
C MET A 1 10.80 -14.39 1.07
N ARG A 2 11.61 -14.13 2.11
CA ARG A 2 11.10 -13.60 3.41
C ARG A 2 10.34 -12.26 3.33
N LYS A 3 10.85 -11.28 2.57
CA LYS A 3 10.18 -9.98 2.32
C LYS A 3 8.82 -10.16 1.64
N LEU A 4 8.74 -11.07 0.67
CA LEU A 4 7.50 -11.38 -0.05
C LEU A 4 6.48 -12.04 0.88
N THR A 5 6.89 -12.99 1.71
CA THR A 5 5.97 -13.58 2.71
C THR A 5 5.42 -12.52 3.67
N ALA A 6 6.25 -11.59 4.14
CA ALA A 6 5.79 -10.49 4.98
C ALA A 6 4.82 -9.56 4.25
N HIS A 7 5.07 -9.28 2.96
CA HIS A 7 4.17 -8.52 2.09
C HIS A 7 2.78 -9.16 2.02
N GLU A 8 2.70 -10.46 1.73
CA GLU A 8 1.43 -11.19 1.65
C GLU A 8 0.67 -11.22 2.99
N LEU A 9 1.40 -11.40 4.10
CA LEU A 9 0.80 -11.33 5.44
C LEU A 9 0.22 -9.94 5.73
N LEU A 10 0.91 -8.88 5.34
CA LEU A 10 0.42 -7.51 5.48
C LEU A 10 -0.82 -7.28 4.63
N ILE A 11 -0.85 -7.77 3.38
CA ILE A 11 -2.05 -7.69 2.51
C ILE A 11 -3.24 -8.34 3.21
N SER A 12 -3.11 -9.59 3.66
CA SER A 12 -4.18 -10.31 4.36
C SER A 12 -4.68 -9.53 5.59
N HIS A 13 -3.76 -8.98 6.38
CA HIS A 13 -4.10 -8.17 7.54
C HIS A 13 -4.82 -6.86 7.16
N LEU A 14 -4.41 -6.20 6.09
CA LEU A 14 -5.03 -4.96 5.60
C LEU A 14 -6.48 -5.18 5.15
N PHE A 15 -6.79 -6.32 4.53
CA PHE A 15 -8.18 -6.68 4.24
C PHE A 15 -9.03 -6.78 5.51
N THR A 16 -8.46 -7.29 6.61
CA THR A 16 -9.14 -7.32 7.91
C THR A 16 -9.37 -5.91 8.46
N ILE A 17 -8.37 -5.03 8.35
CA ILE A 17 -8.50 -3.61 8.74
C ILE A 17 -9.61 -2.93 7.91
N PHE A 18 -9.65 -3.12 6.60
CA PHE A 18 -10.69 -2.54 5.76
C PHE A 18 -12.09 -3.02 6.14
N LYS A 19 -12.23 -4.30 6.52
CA LYS A 19 -13.49 -4.87 6.96
C LYS A 19 -13.95 -4.33 8.32
N LYS A 20 -13.02 -4.12 9.26
CA LYS A 20 -13.34 -3.69 10.64
C LYS A 20 -13.45 -2.18 10.79
N ASP A 21 -12.48 -1.44 10.30
CA ASP A 21 -12.31 -0.01 10.61
C ASP A 21 -12.82 0.92 9.51
N PHE A 22 -12.90 0.43 8.26
CA PHE A 22 -13.24 1.22 7.07
C PHE A 22 -14.44 0.66 6.30
N GLN A 23 -15.30 -0.14 6.94
CA GLN A 23 -16.47 -0.73 6.28
C GLN A 23 -17.38 0.32 5.64
N LYS A 24 -17.60 1.44 6.34
CA LYS A 24 -18.45 2.56 5.89
C LYS A 24 -17.91 3.27 4.65
N GLU A 25 -16.65 3.02 4.28
CA GLU A 25 -16.06 3.61 3.10
C GLU A 25 -16.53 2.94 1.80
N ASN A 26 -17.25 1.81 1.83
CA ASN A 26 -17.82 1.16 0.64
C ASN A 26 -16.80 0.96 -0.51
N LEU A 27 -15.56 0.59 -0.15
CA LEU A 27 -14.50 0.31 -1.13
C LEU A 27 -14.82 -0.95 -1.93
N THR A 28 -14.59 -0.92 -3.25
CA THR A 28 -14.65 -2.12 -4.08
C THR A 28 -13.50 -3.08 -3.75
N ASN A 29 -13.62 -4.36 -4.12
CA ASN A 29 -12.54 -5.33 -3.90
C ASN A 29 -11.25 -4.91 -4.60
N LYS A 30 -11.34 -4.36 -5.81
CA LYS A 30 -10.18 -3.82 -6.56
C LYS A 30 -9.52 -2.65 -5.84
N GLN A 31 -10.31 -1.76 -5.24
CA GLN A 31 -9.78 -0.66 -4.44
C GLN A 31 -9.10 -1.14 -3.15
N LYS A 32 -9.73 -2.08 -2.44
CA LYS A 32 -9.14 -2.70 -1.24
C LYS A 32 -7.82 -3.38 -1.57
N TRP A 33 -7.81 -4.18 -2.63
CA TRP A 33 -6.60 -4.86 -3.11
C TRP A 33 -5.50 -3.87 -3.47
N ALA A 34 -5.79 -2.85 -4.29
CA ALA A 34 -4.79 -1.86 -4.70
C ALA A 34 -4.20 -1.08 -3.50
N LEU A 35 -5.06 -0.70 -2.54
CA LEU A 35 -4.59 -0.07 -1.31
C LEU A 35 -3.75 -1.03 -0.46
N ALA A 36 -4.15 -2.29 -0.36
CA ALA A 36 -3.42 -3.30 0.40
C ALA A 36 -2.01 -3.52 -0.19
N GLU A 37 -1.94 -3.70 -1.51
CA GLU A 37 -0.69 -3.93 -2.26
C GLU A 37 0.31 -2.80 -2.05
N ILE A 38 -0.12 -1.56 -2.29
CA ILE A 38 0.74 -0.37 -2.16
C ILE A 38 1.16 -0.17 -0.70
N SER A 39 0.25 -0.38 0.24
CA SER A 39 0.55 -0.25 1.66
C SER A 39 1.57 -1.30 2.11
N ALA A 40 1.45 -2.54 1.65
CA ALA A 40 2.40 -3.60 1.97
C ALA A 40 3.80 -3.29 1.42
N PHE A 41 3.91 -2.80 0.19
CA PHE A 41 5.18 -2.29 -0.34
C PHE A 41 5.74 -1.14 0.50
N ALA A 42 4.90 -0.19 0.90
CA ALA A 42 5.33 0.96 1.69
C ALA A 42 5.83 0.54 3.08
N ILE A 43 5.14 -0.39 3.75
CA ILE A 43 5.54 -0.91 5.06
C ILE A 43 6.85 -1.70 4.94
N CYS A 44 6.95 -2.64 4.00
CA CYS A 44 8.14 -3.46 3.83
C CYS A 44 9.36 -2.67 3.30
N GLY A 45 9.11 -1.57 2.60
CA GLY A 45 10.11 -0.82 1.84
C GLY A 45 10.54 0.53 2.41
N LEU A 46 9.67 1.21 3.16
CA LEU A 46 9.92 2.58 3.62
C LEU A 46 10.04 2.67 5.15
N GLU A 47 9.52 1.69 5.90
CA GLU A 47 9.64 1.69 7.36
C GLU A 47 11.04 1.23 7.79
N LYS A 48 11.79 2.13 8.45
CA LYS A 48 13.14 1.83 8.98
C LYS A 48 13.18 0.57 9.84
N LYS A 49 12.12 0.30 10.62
CA LYS A 49 12.03 -0.91 11.45
C LYS A 49 11.91 -2.18 10.61
N MET A 50 11.18 -2.12 9.51
CA MET A 50 10.99 -3.26 8.61
C MET A 50 12.24 -3.51 7.77
N LEU A 51 12.89 -2.46 7.27
CA LEU A 51 14.10 -2.57 6.45
C LEU A 51 15.24 -3.34 7.12
N LYS A 52 15.31 -3.33 8.46
CA LYS A 52 16.29 -4.12 9.22
C LYS A 52 16.17 -5.63 8.98
N PHE A 53 15.01 -6.13 8.56
CA PHE A 53 14.81 -7.54 8.25
C PHE A 53 15.27 -7.93 6.84
N TRP A 54 15.58 -6.95 6.00
CA TRP A 54 16.04 -7.14 4.62
C TRP A 54 17.27 -6.25 4.31
N PRO A 55 18.40 -6.38 5.04
CA PRO A 55 19.58 -5.55 4.82
C PRO A 55 20.25 -5.73 3.46
N TRP A 56 19.93 -6.80 2.73
CA TRP A 56 20.54 -7.17 1.45
C TRP A 56 19.81 -6.61 0.22
N ILE A 57 18.67 -5.92 0.37
CA ILE A 57 17.95 -5.37 -0.78
C ILE A 57 18.54 -4.03 -1.21
N ALA A 58 18.66 -3.79 -2.52
CA ALA A 58 19.12 -2.52 -3.05
C ALA A 58 18.08 -1.40 -2.81
N GLU A 59 18.48 -0.13 -2.89
CA GLU A 59 17.61 1.02 -2.60
C GLU A 59 16.39 1.05 -3.54
N GLU A 60 16.61 0.76 -4.81
CA GLU A 60 15.60 0.63 -5.86
C GLU A 60 14.60 -0.51 -5.60
N GLU A 61 15.02 -1.55 -4.89
CA GLU A 61 14.18 -2.70 -4.53
C GLU A 61 13.41 -2.49 -3.23
N LYS A 62 13.73 -1.45 -2.45
CA LYS A 62 13.03 -1.13 -1.21
C LYS A 62 11.56 -0.83 -1.50
N TYR A 63 11.31 0.10 -2.40
CA TYR A 63 9.97 0.50 -2.83
C TYR A 63 9.87 0.49 -4.37
N PRO A 64 9.76 -0.69 -4.98
CA PRO A 64 9.82 -0.83 -6.42
C PRO A 64 8.63 -0.12 -7.07
N LEU A 65 8.92 0.72 -8.05
CA LEU A 65 7.92 1.33 -8.92
C LEU A 65 7.72 0.54 -10.23
N THR A 66 8.45 -0.56 -10.39
CA THR A 66 8.31 -1.51 -11.50
C THR A 66 7.78 -2.82 -10.94
N HIS A 67 6.45 -2.89 -10.75
CA HIS A 67 5.76 -4.10 -10.31
C HIS A 67 4.95 -4.72 -11.47
N ASN A 68 4.55 -5.98 -11.29
CA ASN A 68 3.73 -6.74 -12.24
C ASN A 68 2.35 -6.13 -12.54
N TYR A 69 1.95 -5.06 -11.84
CA TYR A 69 0.65 -4.39 -11.98
C TYR A 69 0.79 -2.95 -12.47
N PRO A 70 1.19 -2.68 -13.73
CA PRO A 70 1.45 -1.32 -14.24
C PRO A 70 0.35 -0.29 -13.93
N GLU A 71 -0.90 -0.73 -13.83
CA GLU A 71 -2.05 0.09 -13.44
C GLU A 71 -1.91 0.74 -12.05
N LEU A 72 -1.19 0.11 -11.12
CA LEU A 72 -0.97 0.64 -9.77
C LEU A 72 0.08 1.74 -9.72
N TYR A 73 0.94 1.87 -10.74
CA TYR A 73 2.09 2.77 -10.73
C TYR A 73 1.73 4.21 -10.39
N LYS A 74 0.70 4.74 -11.08
CA LYS A 74 0.23 6.12 -10.88
C LYS A 74 -0.32 6.31 -9.47
N LEU A 75 -1.02 5.30 -8.94
CA LEU A 75 -1.53 5.33 -7.58
C LEU A 75 -0.39 5.27 -6.56
N GLN A 76 0.55 4.35 -6.72
CA GLN A 76 1.69 4.15 -5.83
C GLN A 76 2.58 5.41 -5.74
N LYS A 77 2.87 6.05 -6.88
CA LYS A 77 3.56 7.34 -6.91
C LYS A 77 2.80 8.44 -6.16
N LYS A 78 1.47 8.46 -6.30
CA LYS A 78 0.61 9.46 -5.65
C LYS A 78 0.47 9.23 -4.13
N LEU A 79 0.47 7.98 -3.68
CA LEU A 79 0.32 7.61 -2.28
C LEU A 79 1.64 7.66 -1.49
N ARG A 80 2.80 7.59 -2.16
CA ARG A 80 4.09 7.64 -1.49
C ARG A 80 4.29 8.91 -0.63
N PRO A 81 4.05 10.14 -1.12
CA PRO A 81 4.19 11.34 -0.30
C PRO A 81 3.24 11.33 0.92
N GLU A 82 2.03 10.79 0.76
CA GLU A 82 1.07 10.65 1.87
C GLU A 82 1.60 9.65 2.91
N TYR A 83 2.25 8.57 2.47
CA TYR A 83 2.86 7.60 3.37
C TYR A 83 4.05 8.18 4.12
N GLU A 84 4.91 8.96 3.46
CA GLU A 84 6.11 9.55 4.07
C GLU A 84 5.74 10.66 5.07
N LYS A 85 4.66 11.40 4.82
CA LYS A 85 4.18 12.50 5.69
C LYS A 85 3.22 12.07 6.80
N LYS A 86 2.79 10.80 6.81
CA LYS A 86 1.76 10.31 7.74
C LYS A 86 2.19 10.49 9.20
N LYS A 87 1.30 10.99 10.07
CA LYS A 87 1.52 10.93 11.53
C LYS A 87 1.38 9.51 12.05
N ASN A 88 0.45 8.75 11.46
CA ASN A 88 0.21 7.35 11.78
C ASN A 88 -0.41 6.62 10.58
N PHE A 89 -0.42 5.29 10.66
CA PHE A 89 -0.91 4.46 9.56
C PHE A 89 -2.41 4.63 9.26
N LYS A 90 -3.23 4.89 10.28
CA LYS A 90 -4.68 5.11 10.11
C LYS A 90 -4.97 6.38 9.30
N GLU A 91 -4.21 7.45 9.53
CA GLU A 91 -4.32 8.68 8.77
C GLU A 91 -3.92 8.47 7.30
N PHE A 92 -2.81 7.79 7.06
CA PHE A 92 -2.40 7.40 5.71
C PHE A 92 -3.51 6.63 4.97
N LEU A 93 -4.15 5.65 5.63
CA LEU A 93 -5.25 4.91 5.02
C LEU A 93 -6.45 5.82 4.70
N LYS A 94 -6.81 6.75 5.58
CA LYS A 94 -7.90 7.72 5.32
C LYS A 94 -7.61 8.58 4.08
N GLU A 95 -6.41 9.13 3.96
CA GLU A 95 -6.05 9.94 2.79
C GLU A 95 -5.97 9.10 1.52
N SER A 96 -5.43 7.89 1.61
CA SER A 96 -5.37 6.95 0.48
C SER A 96 -6.77 6.58 -0.02
N ILE A 97 -7.73 6.38 0.89
CA ILE A 97 -9.13 6.11 0.56
C ILE A 97 -9.79 7.31 -0.13
N LYS A 98 -9.51 8.54 0.32
CA LYS A 98 -10.00 9.74 -0.37
C LYS A 98 -9.43 9.83 -1.78
N ILE A 99 -8.14 9.55 -1.96
CA ILE A 99 -7.45 9.61 -3.25
C ILE A 99 -8.02 8.57 -4.22
N ILE A 100 -8.15 7.31 -3.80
CA ILE A 100 -8.61 6.23 -4.69
C ILE A 100 -10.08 6.38 -5.08
N LYS A 101 -10.91 6.93 -4.19
CA LYS A 101 -12.33 7.22 -4.49
C LYS A 101 -12.51 8.36 -5.48
N ARG A 102 -11.72 9.43 -5.34
CA ARG A 102 -11.73 10.57 -6.27
C ARG A 102 -11.23 10.19 -7.67
N ASN A 103 -10.40 9.16 -7.77
CA ASN A 103 -9.74 8.77 -9.01
C ASN A 103 -10.24 7.43 -9.57
N LYS A 104 -11.54 7.35 -9.90
CA LYS A 104 -12.14 6.16 -10.55
C LYS A 104 -11.46 5.72 -11.86
N LYS A 105 -10.66 6.60 -12.49
CA LYS A 105 -9.88 6.30 -13.72
C LYS A 105 -8.51 5.67 -13.46
N ILE A 106 -7.99 5.69 -12.23
CA ILE A 106 -6.63 5.20 -11.93
C ILE A 106 -6.58 3.67 -11.81
N LEU A 107 -7.70 3.02 -11.47
CA LEU A 107 -7.87 1.59 -11.58
C LEU A 107 -8.91 1.35 -12.67
N PRO A 108 -8.57 0.79 -13.84
CA PRO A 108 -9.58 0.41 -14.83
C PRO A 108 -10.61 -0.52 -14.15
N LYS A 109 -11.85 -0.58 -14.66
CA LYS A 109 -12.90 -1.44 -14.08
C LYS A 109 -12.43 -2.89 -13.94
#